data_AF-A0A1K1SIP2-F1
#
_entry.id   AF-A0A1K1SIP2-F1
#
_cell.length_a   1.000
_cell.length_b   1.000
_cell.length_c   1.000
_cell.angle_alpha   90.00
_cell.angle_beta   90.00
_cell.angle_gamma   90.00
#
_symmetry.space_group_name_H-M   'P 1'
#
loop_
_entity.id
_entity.type
_entity.pdbx_description
1 polymer ?
#
loop_
_entity_poly.entity_id
_entity_poly.type
_entity_poly.pdbx_seq_one_letter_code
_entity_poly.pdbx_strand_id
1 'polypeptide(L)'
;MNPSAAPSPSLLAADAGATVRRLSRCVGDGELDSPAEMYRVLGALRLLADDLTHLLPALQSRLEEGLLSGRVTAHGGGEVAATWDSVGEVGRALAHARTVALLMTKELENSQVALRDLAAP
;
A
#
# COMPACT_ATOMS: atom_id res chain seq x y z
N MET A 1 -30.34 12.65 -14.15
CA MET A 1 -29.14 11.79 -14.18
C MET A 1 -28.26 12.21 -13.03
N ASN A 2 -28.20 11.43 -11.96
CA ASN A 2 -27.30 11.71 -10.85
C ASN A 2 -25.89 11.32 -11.26
N PRO A 3 -24.88 12.19 -11.13
CA PRO A 3 -23.50 11.80 -11.38
C PRO A 3 -23.15 10.71 -10.36
N SER A 4 -22.73 9.54 -10.83
CA SER A 4 -22.17 8.48 -9.98
C SER A 4 -20.97 9.08 -9.26
N ALA A 5 -21.15 9.47 -8.00
CA ALA A 5 -20.07 10.04 -7.19
C ALA A 5 -18.97 8.98 -7.11
N ALA A 6 -17.80 9.29 -7.67
CA ALA A 6 -16.65 8.41 -7.56
C ALA A 6 -16.37 8.18 -6.05
N PRO A 7 -16.05 6.93 -5.64
CA PRO A 7 -15.76 6.64 -4.25
C PRO A 7 -14.61 7.52 -3.75
N SER A 8 -14.71 8.02 -2.52
CA SER A 8 -13.63 8.83 -1.94
C SER A 8 -12.35 7.99 -1.84
N PRO A 9 -11.15 8.62 -1.95
CA PRO A 9 -9.88 7.89 -1.81
C PRO A 9 -9.76 7.09 -0.50
N SER A 10 -10.36 7.60 0.59
CA SER A 10 -10.43 6.89 1.87
C SER A 10 -11.24 5.60 1.82
N LEU A 11 -12.33 5.55 1.04
CA LEU A 11 -13.13 4.34 0.86
C LEU A 11 -12.38 3.32 0.02
N LEU A 12 -11.65 3.75 -1.02
CA LEU A 12 -10.79 2.88 -1.81
C LEU A 12 -9.71 2.20 -0.95
N ALA A 13 -9.05 2.96 -0.07
CA ALA A 13 -8.06 2.42 0.86
C ALA A 13 -8.69 1.43 1.87
N ALA A 14 -9.89 1.74 2.37
CA ALA A 14 -10.60 0.85 3.29
C ALA A 14 -10.97 -0.48 2.64
N ASP A 15 -11.43 -0.45 1.38
CA ASP A 15 -11.79 -1.62 0.60
C ASP A 15 -10.57 -2.50 0.27
N ALA A 16 -9.45 -1.89 -0.11
CA ALA A 16 -8.17 -2.59 -0.28
C ALA A 16 -7.78 -3.34 1.02
N GLY A 17 -7.87 -2.67 2.17
CA GLY A 17 -7.61 -3.29 3.46
C GLY A 17 -8.58 -4.43 3.81
N ALA A 18 -9.87 -4.30 3.47
CA ALA A 18 -10.86 -5.35 3.66
C ALA A 18 -10.59 -6.57 2.78
N THR A 19 -10.15 -6.34 1.54
CA THR A 19 -9.78 -7.39 0.59
C THR A 19 -8.56 -8.18 1.06
N VAL A 20 -7.49 -7.50 1.53
CA VAL A 20 -6.32 -8.17 2.10
C VAL A 20 -6.68 -9.02 3.32
N ARG A 21 -7.53 -8.52 4.23
CA ARG A 21 -8.01 -9.30 5.38
C ARG A 21 -8.84 -10.51 4.96
N ARG A 22 -9.60 -10.43 3.87
CA ARG A 22 -10.34 -11.57 3.33
C ARG A 22 -9.38 -12.61 2.77
N LEU A 23 -8.41 -12.20 1.95
CA LEU A 23 -7.38 -13.08 1.41
C LEU A 23 -6.63 -13.81 2.54
N SER A 24 -6.23 -13.08 3.59
CA SER A 24 -5.55 -13.67 4.75
C SER A 24 -6.37 -14.76 5.43
N ARG A 25 -7.71 -14.64 5.47
CA ARG A 25 -8.58 -15.69 6.02
C ARG A 25 -8.66 -16.89 5.09
N CYS A 26 -8.90 -16.68 3.79
CA CYS A 26 -8.90 -17.75 2.79
C CYS A 26 -7.60 -18.59 2.83
N VAL A 27 -6.44 -17.93 2.94
CA VAL A 27 -5.15 -18.60 3.08
C VAL A 27 -5.05 -19.38 4.40
N GLY A 28 -5.47 -18.78 5.52
CA GLY A 28 -5.41 -19.39 6.85
C GLY A 28 -6.38 -20.57 7.03
N ASP A 29 -7.52 -20.53 6.35
CA ASP A 29 -8.56 -21.56 6.38
C ASP A 29 -8.24 -22.74 5.43
N GLY A 30 -7.11 -22.67 4.71
CA GLY A 30 -6.62 -23.73 3.84
C GLY A 30 -7.26 -23.76 2.45
N GLU A 31 -7.93 -22.69 2.00
CA GLU A 31 -8.59 -22.63 0.68
C GLU A 31 -7.60 -22.56 -0.51
N LEU A 32 -6.29 -22.63 -0.24
CA LEU A 32 -5.22 -22.64 -1.24
C LEU A 32 -4.74 -24.07 -1.52
N ASP A 33 -5.52 -24.80 -2.32
CA ASP A 33 -5.32 -26.24 -2.52
C ASP A 33 -4.32 -26.62 -3.62
N SER A 34 -3.77 -25.66 -4.36
CA SER A 34 -2.83 -25.97 -5.45
C SER A 34 -1.61 -25.01 -5.51
N PRO A 35 -0.42 -25.54 -5.86
CA PRO A 35 0.77 -24.71 -6.12
C PRO A 35 0.53 -23.63 -7.19
N ALA A 36 -0.31 -23.91 -8.18
CA ALA A 36 -0.66 -22.96 -9.24
C ALA A 36 -1.51 -21.77 -8.72
N GLU A 37 -2.40 -21.98 -7.76
CA GLU A 37 -3.14 -20.89 -7.11
C GLU A 37 -2.20 -20.08 -6.20
N MET A 38 -1.36 -20.75 -5.41
CA MET A 38 -0.35 -20.08 -4.59
C MET A 38 0.58 -19.19 -5.44
N TYR A 39 1.01 -19.66 -6.63
CA TYR A 39 1.82 -18.88 -7.55
C TYR A 39 1.13 -17.61 -8.03
N ARG A 40 -0.17 -17.70 -8.33
CA ARG A 40 -1.00 -16.55 -8.75
C ARG A 40 -1.21 -15.56 -7.61
N VAL A 41 -1.48 -16.05 -6.39
CA VAL A 41 -1.60 -15.20 -5.20
C VAL A 41 -0.30 -14.45 -4.92
N LEU A 42 0.85 -15.13 -4.94
CA LEU A 42 2.15 -14.47 -4.77
C LEU A 42 2.40 -13.39 -5.84
N GLY A 43 1.96 -13.63 -7.08
CA GLY A 43 2.07 -12.65 -8.16
C GLY A 43 1.21 -11.42 -7.96
N ALA A 44 -0.04 -11.60 -7.52
CA ALA A 44 -0.93 -10.50 -7.20
C ALA A 44 -0.40 -9.67 -6.01
N LEU A 45 0.13 -10.33 -4.98
CA LEU A 45 0.76 -9.65 -3.85
C LEU A 45 2.02 -8.86 -4.26
N ARG A 46 2.81 -9.41 -5.21
CA ARG A 46 3.98 -8.71 -5.75
C ARG A 46 3.58 -7.42 -6.46
N LEU A 47 2.55 -7.47 -7.30
CA LEU A 47 2.03 -6.28 -8.00
C LEU A 47 1.48 -5.26 -7.00
N LEU A 48 0.75 -5.70 -5.98
CA LEU A 48 0.28 -4.80 -4.93
C LEU A 48 1.43 -4.12 -4.18
N ALA A 49 2.50 -4.86 -3.85
CA ALA A 49 3.68 -4.28 -3.23
C ALA A 49 4.37 -3.26 -4.15
N ASP A 50 4.47 -3.55 -5.45
CA ASP A 50 4.99 -2.64 -6.47
C ASP A 50 4.16 -1.35 -6.60
N ASP A 51 2.83 -1.47 -6.66
CA ASP A 51 1.89 -0.34 -6.71
C ASP A 51 2.04 0.57 -5.47
N LEU A 52 2.28 0.00 -4.29
CA LEU A 52 2.56 0.77 -3.08
C LEU A 52 3.85 1.60 -3.20
N THR A 53 4.86 1.13 -3.93
CA THR A 53 6.10 1.90 -4.14
C THR A 53 5.89 3.18 -4.95
N HIS A 54 4.81 3.25 -5.72
CA HIS A 54 4.37 4.41 -6.50
C HIS A 54 3.39 5.30 -5.71
N LEU A 55 2.48 4.68 -4.96
CA LEU A 55 1.47 5.40 -4.18
C LEU A 55 2.08 6.20 -3.03
N LEU A 56 3.03 5.62 -2.30
CA LEU A 56 3.59 6.23 -1.07
C LEU A 56 4.33 7.56 -1.35
N PRO A 57 5.19 7.68 -2.37
CA PRO A 57 5.76 8.98 -2.77
C PRO A 57 4.70 9.99 -3.18
N ALA A 58 3.65 9.57 -3.89
CA ALA A 58 2.58 10.47 -4.29
C ALA A 58 1.84 11.05 -3.08
N LEU A 59 1.60 10.24 -2.05
CA LEU A 59 1.02 10.70 -0.77
C LEU A 59 1.94 11.71 -0.06
N GLN A 60 3.25 11.44 -0.03
CA GLN A 60 4.23 12.38 0.53
C GLN A 60 4.21 13.72 -0.22
N SER A 61 4.29 13.71 -1.55
CA SER A 61 4.26 14.92 -2.37
C SER A 61 2.99 15.73 -2.14
N ARG A 62 1.83 15.07 -1.99
CA ARG A 62 0.56 15.75 -1.71
C ARG A 62 0.51 16.39 -0.33
N LEU A 63 1.13 15.76 0.66
CA LEU A 63 1.23 16.32 2.01
C LEU A 63 2.14 17.56 2.03
N GLU A 64 3.30 17.46 1.38
CA GLU A 64 4.25 18.58 1.24
C GLU A 64 3.65 19.75 0.46
N GLU A 65 2.96 19.48 -0.66
CA GLU A 65 2.21 20.49 -1.42
C GLU A 65 1.09 21.12 -0.57
N GLY A 66 0.41 20.31 0.25
CA GLY A 66 -0.59 20.78 1.21
C GLY A 66 -0.02 21.75 2.23
N LEU A 67 1.19 21.48 2.73
CA LEU A 67 1.91 22.35 3.65
C LEU A 67 2.33 23.66 2.98
N LEU A 68 2.95 23.58 1.79
CA LEU A 68 3.39 24.75 1.03
C LEU A 68 2.23 25.67 0.61
N SER A 69 1.07 25.08 0.28
CA SER A 69 -0.14 25.82 -0.08
C SER A 69 -0.95 26.34 1.13
N GLY A 70 -0.50 26.06 2.36
CA GLY A 70 -1.20 26.45 3.59
C GLY A 70 -2.53 25.71 3.82
N ARG A 71 -2.78 24.60 3.11
CA ARG A 71 -3.96 23.73 3.33
C ARG A 71 -3.75 22.78 4.52
N VAL A 72 -2.50 22.48 4.84
CA VAL A 72 -2.09 21.72 6.03
C VAL A 72 -1.55 22.72 7.04
N THR A 73 -2.34 23.00 8.08
CA THR A 73 -1.99 23.94 9.16
C THR A 73 -2.22 23.28 10.51
N ALA A 74 -1.49 23.75 11.54
CA ALA A 74 -1.74 23.32 12.91
C ALA A 74 -3.20 23.60 13.28
N HIS A 75 -3.95 22.54 13.60
CA HIS A 75 -5.24 22.71 14.27
C HIS A 75 -4.99 23.42 15.61
N GLY A 76 -5.58 24.59 15.80
CA GLY A 76 -5.54 25.32 17.07
C GLY A 76 -4.43 26.37 17.23
N GLY A 77 -3.80 26.84 16.15
CA GLY A 77 -2.85 27.96 16.22
C GLY A 77 -1.46 27.59 16.77
N GLY A 78 -1.09 26.31 16.69
CA GLY A 78 0.25 25.84 17.05
C GLY A 78 1.35 26.40 16.15
N GLU A 79 2.59 26.39 16.64
CA GLU A 79 3.76 26.91 15.93
C GLU A 79 3.95 26.24 14.55
N VAL A 80 4.21 27.07 13.54
CA VAL A 80 4.48 26.63 12.16
C VAL A 80 5.57 25.55 12.13
N ALA A 81 6.63 25.71 12.93
CA ALA A 81 7.73 24.75 13.04
C ALA A 81 7.26 23.33 13.40
N ALA A 82 6.35 23.19 14.38
CA ALA A 82 5.82 21.89 14.79
C ALA A 82 5.02 21.19 13.68
N THR A 83 4.36 21.96 12.80
CA THR A 83 3.66 21.41 11.62
C THR A 83 4.65 20.88 10.59
N TRP A 84 5.74 21.61 10.34
CA TRP A 84 6.82 21.16 9.46
C TRP A 84 7.48 19.88 9.98
N ASP A 85 7.77 19.81 11.27
CA ASP A 85 8.37 18.62 11.89
C ASP A 85 7.45 17.39 11.74
N SER A 86 6.15 17.56 12.00
CA SER A 86 5.14 16.50 11.86
C SER A 86 5.03 16.00 10.42
N VAL A 87 5.01 16.90 9.43
CA VAL A 87 5.02 16.51 8.01
C VAL A 87 6.31 15.78 7.64
N GLY A 88 7.45 16.22 8.18
CA GLY A 88 8.73 15.54 8.01
C GLY A 88 8.74 14.13 8.61
N GLU A 89 8.12 13.92 9.77
CA GLU A 89 7.93 12.60 10.37
C GLU A 89 7.08 11.67 9.50
N VAL A 90 5.96 12.17 8.99
CA VAL A 90 5.12 11.41 8.04
C VAL A 90 5.90 11.06 6.79
N GLY A 91 6.66 11.99 6.22
CA GLY A 91 7.52 11.74 5.06
C GLY A 91 8.54 10.63 5.32
N ARG A 92 9.20 10.64 6.49
CA ARG A 92 10.13 9.56 6.88
C ARG A 92 9.43 8.20 7.01
N ALA A 93 8.23 8.17 7.59
CA ALA A 93 7.45 6.95 7.72
C ALA A 93 7.02 6.38 6.35
N LEU A 94 6.59 7.25 5.43
CA LEU A 94 6.23 6.86 4.05
C LEU A 94 7.43 6.34 3.27
N ALA A 95 8.60 7.01 3.39
CA ALA A 95 9.84 6.55 2.78
C ALA A 95 10.27 5.17 3.31
N HIS A 96 10.15 4.95 4.62
CA HIS A 96 10.43 3.66 5.22
C HIS A 96 9.47 2.58 4.70
N ALA A 97 8.16 2.86 4.67
CA ALA A 97 7.16 1.93 4.14
C ALA A 97 7.43 1.57 2.67
N ARG A 98 7.89 2.53 1.85
CA ARG A 98 8.29 2.28 0.46
C ARG A 98 9.48 1.33 0.36
N THR A 99 10.49 1.48 1.20
CA THR A 99 11.63 0.56 1.24
C THR A 99 11.19 -0.85 1.59
N VAL A 100 10.27 -0.99 2.55
CA VAL A 100 9.69 -2.29 2.91
C VAL A 100 8.92 -2.89 1.74
N ALA A 101 8.10 -2.10 1.05
CA ALA A 101 7.36 -2.56 -0.13
C ALA A 101 8.29 -3.05 -1.26
N LEU A 102 9.39 -2.34 -1.54
CA LEU A 102 10.40 -2.77 -2.52
C LEU A 102 11.04 -4.12 -2.13
N LEU A 103 11.37 -4.31 -0.85
CA LEU A 103 11.88 -5.58 -0.36
C LEU A 103 10.84 -6.70 -0.51
N MET A 104 9.58 -6.42 -0.17
CA MET A 104 8.48 -7.38 -0.33
C MET A 104 8.30 -7.78 -1.80
N THR A 105 8.34 -6.83 -2.75
CA THR A 105 8.26 -7.13 -4.19
C THR A 105 9.35 -8.13 -4.59
N LYS A 106 10.57 -7.95 -4.09
CA LYS A 106 11.69 -8.84 -4.41
C LYS A 106 11.51 -10.24 -3.81
N GLU A 107 11.12 -10.33 -2.54
CA GLU A 107 10.94 -11.62 -1.87
C GLU A 107 9.74 -12.41 -2.41
N LEU A 108 8.66 -11.72 -2.80
CA LEU A 108 7.52 -12.35 -3.46
C LEU A 108 7.90 -12.87 -4.85
N GLU A 109 8.71 -12.14 -5.62
CA GLU A 109 9.26 -12.64 -6.88
C GLU A 109 10.12 -13.90 -6.65
N ASN A 110 11.02 -13.90 -5.68
CA ASN A 110 11.86 -15.05 -5.36
C ASN A 110 10.99 -16.26 -4.97
N SER A 111 9.94 -16.03 -4.18
CA SER A 111 8.97 -17.06 -3.78
C SER A 111 8.21 -17.64 -4.97
N GLN A 112 7.80 -16.80 -5.92
CA GLN A 112 7.16 -17.26 -7.16
C GLN A 112 8.11 -18.13 -8.00
N VAL A 113 9.38 -17.73 -8.11
CA VAL A 113 10.38 -18.51 -8.85
C VAL A 113 10.58 -19.88 -8.21
N ALA A 114 10.72 -19.95 -6.89
CA ALA A 114 10.87 -21.22 -6.17
C ALA A 114 9.62 -22.10 -6.31
N LEU A 115 8.43 -21.50 -6.23
CA LEU A 115 7.17 -22.23 -6.33
C LEU A 115 6.88 -22.73 -7.75
N ARG A 116 7.35 -22.04 -8.78
CA ARG A 116 7.20 -22.47 -10.18
C ARG A 116 7.77 -23.88 -10.39
N ASP A 117 8.90 -24.18 -9.75
CA ASP A 117 9.57 -25.47 -9.89
C ASP A 117 8.77 -26.60 -9.20
N LEU A 118 7.94 -26.27 -8.20
CA LEU A 118 7.00 -27.18 -7.54
C LEU A 118 5.66 -27.31 -8.30
N ALA A 119 5.33 -26.34 -9.16
CA ALA A 119 4.12 -26.32 -9.97
C ALA A 119 4.32 -26.92 -11.38
N ALA A 120 5.56 -27.27 -11.73
CA ALA A 120 5.87 -27.98 -12.97
C ALA A 120 5.31 -29.42 -12.88
N PRO A 121 4.61 -29.91 -13.92
CA PRO A 121 4.02 -31.25 -13.94
C PRO A 121 5.06 -32.38 -13.94
#